data_AF-A0A5B8U1B2-F1
#
_entry.id   AF-A0A5B8U1B2-F1
#
_cell.length_a   1.000
_cell.length_b   1.000
_cell.length_c   1.000
_cell.angle_alpha   90.00
_cell.angle_beta   90.00
_cell.angle_gamma   90.00
#
_symmetry.space_group_name_H-M   'P 1'
#
loop_
_entity.id
_entity.type
_entity.pdbx_description
1 polymer ?
#
loop_
_entity_poly.entity_id
_entity_poly.type
_entity_poly.pdbx_seq_one_letter_code
_entity_poly.pdbx_strand_id
1 'polypeptide(L)'
;MSAAQAQQILDARARRNWGPMRLAAVTGRHRATVWKVLKRHGVSRGRRGERQTFKRFEWGQPCALGHIDAYKAPKLPEPGHRTTGPRDQRDRVRGPGHAVVMAVQDDHSRIVYAELHSAESAANVSAGLARAAVWMRQQGCGPIEAVMSDNAEC
;
A
#
# COMPACT_ATOMS: atom_id res chain seq x y z
N MET A 1 16.04 -39.46 -10.58
CA MET A 1 15.55 -38.41 -11.50
C MET A 1 16.60 -38.22 -12.58
N SER A 2 16.20 -38.20 -13.86
CA SER A 2 17.17 -38.10 -14.98
C SER A 2 17.69 -36.67 -15.15
N ALA A 3 18.83 -36.53 -15.84
CA ALA A 3 19.40 -35.23 -16.17
C ALA A 3 18.43 -34.36 -16.97
N ALA A 4 17.72 -34.95 -17.93
CA ALA A 4 16.69 -34.26 -18.71
C ALA A 4 15.55 -33.70 -17.84
N GLN A 5 15.11 -34.44 -16.83
CA GLN A 5 14.06 -33.99 -15.90
C GLN A 5 14.55 -32.87 -14.98
N ALA A 6 15.83 -32.90 -14.58
CA ALA A 6 16.45 -31.78 -13.86
C ALA A 6 16.50 -30.53 -14.73
N GLN A 7 16.90 -30.69 -16.00
CA GLN A 7 17.00 -29.59 -16.95
C GLN A 7 15.65 -28.91 -17.20
N GLN A 8 14.57 -29.67 -17.34
CA GLN A 8 13.20 -29.12 -17.45
C GLN A 8 12.84 -28.19 -16.28
N ILE A 9 13.25 -28.54 -15.04
CA ILE A 9 13.04 -27.71 -13.86
C ILE A 9 13.87 -26.42 -13.93
N LEU A 10 15.13 -26.52 -14.36
CA LEU A 10 16.05 -25.39 -14.50
C LEU A 10 15.57 -24.41 -15.59
N ASP A 11 15.10 -24.93 -16.73
CA ASP A 11 14.57 -24.12 -17.83
C ASP A 11 13.26 -23.43 -17.44
N ALA A 12 12.40 -24.11 -16.68
CA ALA A 12 11.18 -23.51 -16.15
C ALA A 12 11.50 -22.39 -15.15
N ARG A 13 12.54 -22.57 -14.32
CA ARG A 13 13.05 -21.53 -13.41
C ARG A 13 13.62 -20.34 -14.18
N ALA A 14 14.47 -20.59 -15.18
CA ALA A 14 15.11 -19.54 -15.96
C ALA A 14 14.09 -18.67 -16.72
N ARG A 15 13.03 -19.28 -17.26
CA ARG A 15 11.98 -18.57 -18.00
C ARG A 15 11.02 -17.80 -17.11
N ARG A 16 10.59 -18.39 -15.99
CA ARG A 16 9.45 -17.84 -15.20
C ARG A 16 9.86 -17.21 -13.88
N ASN A 17 11.05 -17.49 -13.38
CA ASN A 17 11.54 -17.06 -12.07
C ASN A 17 10.62 -17.43 -10.88
N TRP A 18 9.71 -18.38 -11.07
CA TRP A 18 8.73 -18.78 -10.06
C TRP A 18 9.32 -19.66 -8.97
N GLY A 19 8.67 -19.68 -7.81
CA GLY A 19 9.02 -20.56 -6.70
C GLY A 19 8.66 -22.04 -6.93
N PRO A 20 9.17 -22.97 -6.09
CA PRO A 20 9.02 -24.41 -6.28
C PRO A 20 7.57 -24.91 -6.42
N MET A 21 6.62 -24.25 -5.74
CA MET A 21 5.20 -24.64 -5.80
C MET A 21 4.60 -24.44 -7.20
N ARG A 22 4.82 -23.27 -7.80
CA ARG A 22 4.32 -22.98 -9.15
C ARG A 22 5.09 -23.78 -10.21
N LEU A 23 6.38 -24.01 -9.99
CA LEU A 23 7.20 -24.85 -10.87
C LEU A 23 6.78 -26.33 -10.83
N ALA A 24 6.31 -26.84 -9.69
CA ALA A 24 5.78 -28.20 -9.58
C ALA A 24 4.59 -28.43 -10.54
N ALA A 25 3.65 -27.48 -10.60
CA ALA A 25 2.48 -27.55 -11.47
C ALA A 25 2.85 -27.63 -12.96
N VAL A 26 3.88 -26.89 -13.40
CA VAL A 26 4.29 -26.85 -14.82
C VAL A 26 5.32 -27.90 -15.21
N THR A 27 6.00 -28.52 -14.24
CA THR A 27 7.01 -29.58 -14.51
C THR A 27 6.48 -30.98 -14.22
N GLY A 28 5.31 -31.11 -13.60
CA GLY A 28 4.76 -32.39 -13.16
C GLY A 28 5.59 -33.07 -12.06
N ARG A 29 6.42 -32.30 -11.32
CA ARG A 29 7.32 -32.83 -10.28
C ARG A 29 6.89 -32.35 -8.91
N HIS A 30 7.00 -33.24 -7.93
CA HIS A 30 6.71 -32.89 -6.54
C HIS A 30 7.55 -31.69 -6.07
N ARG A 31 6.96 -30.77 -5.31
CA ARG A 31 7.59 -29.49 -4.89
C ARG A 31 8.97 -29.70 -4.25
N ALA A 32 9.11 -30.78 -3.47
CA ALA A 32 10.35 -31.10 -2.76
C ALA A 32 11.48 -31.47 -3.75
N THR A 33 11.14 -32.17 -4.83
CA THR A 33 12.08 -32.52 -5.90
C THR A 33 12.54 -31.27 -6.62
N VAL A 34 11.59 -30.40 -6.99
CA VAL A 34 11.89 -29.09 -7.61
C VAL A 34 12.85 -28.30 -6.73
N TRP A 35 12.55 -28.15 -5.43
CA TRP A 35 13.41 -27.42 -4.51
C TRP A 35 14.82 -28.03 -4.39
N LYS A 36 14.93 -29.36 -4.26
CA LYS A 36 16.23 -30.06 -4.17
C LYS A 36 17.09 -29.82 -5.41
N VAL A 37 16.48 -29.85 -6.60
CA VAL A 37 17.15 -29.55 -7.87
C VAL A 37 17.64 -28.11 -7.89
N LEU A 38 16.75 -27.15 -7.63
CA LEU A 38 17.14 -25.74 -7.62
C LEU A 38 18.24 -25.44 -6.61
N LYS A 39 18.21 -26.07 -5.42
CA LYS A 39 19.24 -25.92 -4.38
C LYS A 39 20.59 -26.49 -4.83
N ARG A 40 20.61 -27.69 -5.42
CA ARG A 40 21.83 -28.32 -5.94
C ARG A 40 22.50 -27.48 -7.03
N HIS A 41 21.70 -26.80 -7.85
CA HIS A 41 22.18 -25.96 -8.95
C HIS A 41 22.31 -24.47 -8.58
N GLY A 42 22.28 -24.11 -7.29
CA GLY A 42 22.51 -22.73 -6.84
C GLY A 42 21.40 -21.71 -7.17
N VAL A 43 20.29 -22.14 -7.78
CA VAL A 43 19.20 -21.27 -8.27
C VAL A 43 17.92 -21.36 -7.43
N SER A 44 18.04 -21.77 -6.16
CA SER A 44 16.91 -21.88 -5.22
C SER A 44 16.28 -20.52 -4.87
N ARG A 45 17.08 -19.44 -4.87
CA ARG A 45 16.59 -18.06 -4.69
C ARG A 45 16.20 -17.46 -6.04
N GLY A 46 15.03 -16.82 -6.10
CA GLY A 46 14.56 -16.19 -7.34
C GLY A 46 15.48 -15.04 -7.70
N ARG A 47 15.65 -14.77 -9.00
CA ARG A 47 16.25 -13.51 -9.44
C ARG A 47 15.39 -12.37 -8.89
N ARG A 48 16.03 -11.30 -8.45
CA ARG A 48 15.31 -10.08 -8.09
C ARG A 48 14.67 -9.55 -9.38
N GLY A 49 13.38 -9.21 -9.32
CA GLY A 49 12.74 -8.50 -10.43
C GLY A 49 13.43 -7.15 -10.65
N GLU A 50 13.26 -6.58 -11.84
CA GLU A 50 13.64 -5.20 -12.06
C GLU A 50 12.93 -4.32 -11.05
N ARG A 51 13.72 -3.50 -10.35
CA ARG A 51 13.17 -2.52 -9.43
C ARG A 51 12.56 -1.42 -10.29
N GLN A 52 11.26 -1.20 -10.17
CA GLN A 52 10.61 -0.04 -10.78
C GLN A 52 11.39 1.23 -10.40
N THR A 53 11.85 1.96 -11.40
CA THR A 53 12.48 3.26 -11.23
C THR A 53 11.38 4.31 -11.21
N PHE A 54 11.09 4.85 -10.03
CA PHE A 54 10.18 5.98 -9.91
C PHE A 54 10.96 7.26 -10.17
N LYS A 55 10.43 8.14 -11.03
CA LYS A 55 10.88 9.54 -11.06
C LYS A 55 10.26 10.23 -9.86
N ARG A 56 11.09 10.59 -8.87
CA ARG A 56 10.65 11.47 -7.79
C ARG A 56 10.43 12.85 -8.39
N PHE A 57 9.30 13.45 -8.08
CA PHE A 57 9.00 14.83 -8.42
C PHE A 57 8.84 15.61 -7.11
N GLU A 58 9.12 16.90 -7.19
CA GLU A 58 8.74 17.88 -6.19
C GLU A 58 8.40 19.17 -6.92
N TRP A 59 7.29 19.82 -6.60
CA TRP A 59 6.96 21.12 -7.19
C TRP A 59 7.80 22.23 -6.56
N GLY A 60 8.10 23.27 -7.33
CA GLY A 60 9.04 24.31 -6.92
C GLY A 60 8.47 25.37 -5.97
N GLN A 61 7.15 25.39 -5.77
CA GLN A 61 6.46 26.38 -4.95
C GLN A 61 5.69 25.69 -3.81
N PRO A 62 5.82 26.16 -2.56
CA PRO A 62 5.02 25.69 -1.43
C PRO A 62 3.52 25.72 -1.73
N CYS A 63 2.86 24.60 -1.45
CA CYS A 63 1.43 24.36 -1.62
C CYS A 63 0.90 24.43 -3.05
N ALA A 64 1.74 24.55 -4.08
CA ALA A 64 1.27 24.56 -5.47
C ALA A 64 0.66 23.21 -5.89
N LEU A 65 1.14 22.10 -5.31
CA LEU A 65 0.59 20.76 -5.50
C LEU A 65 0.13 20.16 -4.17
N GLY A 66 -1.19 19.96 -4.03
CA GLY A 66 -1.79 19.27 -2.90
C GLY A 66 -2.04 17.79 -3.20
N HIS A 67 -1.51 16.90 -2.37
CA HIS A 67 -1.83 15.47 -2.39
C HIS A 67 -2.99 15.20 -1.44
N ILE A 68 -4.10 14.68 -1.96
CA ILE A 68 -5.27 14.32 -1.15
C ILE A 68 -5.33 12.81 -0.95
N ASP A 69 -5.59 12.40 0.28
CA ASP A 69 -5.83 11.01 0.66
C ASP A 69 -6.95 10.92 1.70
N ALA A 70 -7.68 9.80 1.68
CA ALA A 70 -8.73 9.51 2.64
C ALA A 70 -8.50 8.15 3.29
N TYR A 71 -8.37 8.15 4.61
CA TYR A 71 -8.16 6.94 5.40
C TYR A 71 -9.37 6.61 6.25
N LYS A 72 -9.90 5.38 6.11
CA LYS A 72 -10.99 4.84 6.93
C LYS A 72 -10.42 4.21 8.21
N ALA A 73 -10.47 4.95 9.31
CA ALA A 73 -10.05 4.47 10.61
C ALA A 73 -11.21 3.74 11.34
N PRO A 74 -11.02 2.51 11.83
CA PRO A 74 -12.00 1.87 12.72
C PRO A 74 -12.16 2.68 14.00
N LYS A 75 -13.40 2.87 14.43
CA LYS A 75 -13.67 3.47 15.74
C LYS A 75 -13.38 2.44 16.84
N LEU A 76 -12.59 2.84 17.83
CA LEU A 76 -12.35 2.06 19.04
C LEU A 76 -13.04 2.79 20.20
N PRO A 77 -14.22 2.32 20.64
CA PRO A 77 -14.92 2.92 21.79
C PRO A 77 -14.17 2.67 23.10
N GLU A 78 -13.38 1.60 23.16
CA GLU A 78 -12.59 1.22 24.33
C GLU A 78 -11.13 0.91 23.93
N PRO A 79 -10.16 1.18 24.83
CA PRO A 79 -8.77 0.77 24.61
C PRO A 79 -8.66 -0.75 24.45
N GLY A 80 -7.86 -1.20 23.47
CA GLY A 80 -7.67 -2.63 23.20
C GLY A 80 -6.92 -3.38 24.29
N HIS A 81 -6.92 -4.71 24.19
CA HIS A 81 -6.29 -5.64 25.16
C HIS A 81 -4.82 -5.36 25.48
N ARG A 82 -4.10 -4.65 24.60
CA ARG A 82 -2.71 -4.25 24.84
C ARG A 82 -2.60 -3.22 25.98
N THR A 83 -3.62 -2.39 26.14
CA THR A 83 -3.73 -1.39 27.19
C THR A 83 -4.43 -1.95 28.43
N THR A 84 -5.49 -2.75 28.24
CA THR A 84 -6.33 -3.21 29.35
C THR A 84 -5.83 -4.50 30.00
N GLY A 85 -5.12 -5.38 29.28
CA GLY A 85 -4.55 -6.64 29.79
C GLY A 85 -5.34 -7.91 29.43
N PRO A 86 -6.68 -7.94 29.57
CA PRO A 86 -7.49 -9.10 29.19
C PRO A 86 -7.48 -9.37 27.68
N ARG A 87 -7.00 -10.57 27.29
CA ARG A 87 -7.06 -11.06 25.90
C ARG A 87 -8.39 -11.76 25.54
N ASP A 88 -9.21 -12.07 26.54
CA ASP A 88 -10.45 -12.87 26.42
C ASP A 88 -11.73 -12.03 26.51
N GLN A 89 -11.68 -10.75 26.15
CA GLN A 89 -12.91 -9.98 26.02
C GLN A 89 -13.65 -10.43 24.75
N ARG A 90 -14.64 -11.30 24.98
CA ARG A 90 -15.72 -11.64 24.05
C ARG A 90 -16.61 -10.44 23.72
N ASP A 91 -16.42 -9.33 24.42
CA ASP A 91 -17.04 -8.02 24.19
C ASP A 91 -16.38 -7.29 23.02
N ARG A 92 -16.38 -7.95 21.85
CA ARG A 92 -16.14 -7.24 20.60
C ARG A 92 -17.35 -6.37 20.35
N VAL A 93 -17.24 -5.06 20.58
CA VAL A 93 -18.24 -4.10 20.09
C VAL A 93 -18.40 -4.35 18.59
N ARG A 94 -19.59 -4.82 18.19
CA ARG A 94 -19.92 -5.09 16.79
C ARG A 94 -20.40 -3.81 16.13
N GLY A 95 -19.83 -3.49 14.97
CA GLY A 95 -20.25 -2.33 14.18
C GLY A 95 -19.97 -0.96 14.81
N PRO A 96 -18.80 -0.68 15.42
CA PRO A 96 -18.48 0.67 15.88
C PRO A 96 -18.37 1.66 14.69
N GLY A 97 -18.32 1.15 13.46
CA GLY A 97 -18.21 1.94 12.24
C GLY A 97 -16.80 2.48 12.04
N HIS A 98 -16.69 3.40 11.10
CA HIS A 98 -15.42 4.06 10.76
C HIS A 98 -15.56 5.57 10.89
N ALA A 99 -14.44 6.22 11.18
CA ALA A 99 -14.26 7.64 10.88
C ALA A 99 -13.38 7.73 9.63
N VAL A 100 -13.63 8.74 8.81
CA VAL A 100 -12.80 9.04 7.65
C VAL A 100 -11.90 10.19 8.02
N VAL A 101 -10.59 9.98 7.95
CA VAL A 101 -9.60 11.05 8.02
C VAL A 101 -9.32 11.46 6.58
N MET A 102 -9.71 12.67 6.19
CA MET A 102 -9.29 13.23 4.91
C MET A 102 -8.12 14.17 5.17
N ALA A 103 -7.05 14.00 4.43
CA ALA A 103 -5.85 14.82 4.56
C ALA A 103 -5.43 15.39 3.20
N VAL A 104 -5.01 16.64 3.19
CA VAL A 104 -4.36 17.30 2.06
C VAL A 104 -2.96 17.70 2.49
N GLN A 105 -1.96 17.09 1.88
CA GLN A 105 -0.55 17.33 2.13
C GLN A 105 0.08 18.11 0.97
N ASP A 106 0.80 19.17 1.27
CA ASP A 106 1.64 19.82 0.26
C ASP A 106 2.88 18.95 -0.04
N ASP A 107 3.18 18.80 -1.33
CA ASP A 107 4.37 18.07 -1.76
C ASP A 107 5.69 18.81 -1.47
N HIS A 108 5.71 20.14 -1.42
CA HIS A 108 6.95 20.88 -1.22
C HIS A 108 7.28 21.11 0.26
N SER A 109 6.45 21.88 0.98
CA SER A 109 6.64 22.23 2.39
C SER A 109 6.29 21.11 3.37
N ARG A 110 5.59 20.06 2.89
CA ARG A 110 5.11 18.92 3.68
C ARG A 110 4.13 19.28 4.79
N ILE A 111 3.55 20.49 4.80
CA ILE A 111 2.45 20.82 5.70
C ILE A 111 1.21 19.98 5.35
N VAL A 112 0.42 19.65 6.36
CA VAL A 112 -0.77 18.80 6.22
C VAL A 112 -1.97 19.46 6.87
N TYR A 113 -3.03 19.59 6.09
CA TYR A 113 -4.36 19.87 6.60
C TYR A 113 -5.12 18.55 6.72
N ALA A 114 -5.81 18.31 7.84
CA ALA A 114 -6.57 17.09 8.05
C ALA A 114 -7.89 17.34 8.77
N GLU A 115 -8.93 16.62 8.34
CA GLU A 115 -10.27 16.68 8.90
C GLU A 115 -10.85 15.29 9.15
N LEU A 116 -11.78 15.21 10.11
CA LEU A 116 -12.55 14.00 10.38
C LEU A 116 -13.95 14.13 9.77
N HIS A 117 -14.35 13.10 9.03
CA HIS A 117 -15.67 12.96 8.43
C HIS A 117 -16.34 11.64 8.84
N SER A 118 -17.66 11.62 8.76
CA SER A 118 -18.46 10.40 8.96
C SER A 118 -18.43 9.46 7.75
N ALA A 119 -18.13 9.99 6.56
CA ALA A 119 -18.06 9.25 5.31
C ALA A 119 -17.11 9.94 4.33
N GLU A 120 -16.54 9.13 3.43
CA GLU A 120 -15.82 9.58 2.25
C GLU A 120 -16.85 9.74 1.14
N SER A 121 -17.24 10.97 0.87
CA SER A 121 -18.20 11.31 -0.18
C SER A 121 -17.67 12.47 -0.99
N ALA A 122 -18.04 12.53 -2.27
CA ALA A 122 -17.67 13.65 -3.15
C ALA A 122 -17.94 15.04 -2.52
N ALA A 123 -19.04 15.19 -1.78
CA ALA A 123 -19.38 16.43 -1.08
C ALA A 123 -18.39 16.77 0.05
N ASN A 124 -18.05 15.79 0.90
CA ASN A 124 -17.10 15.99 2.00
C ASN A 124 -15.69 16.28 1.47
N VAL A 125 -15.25 15.51 0.46
CA VAL A 125 -13.94 15.67 -0.19
C VAL A 125 -13.82 17.05 -0.83
N SER A 126 -14.82 17.47 -1.62
CA SER A 126 -14.80 18.78 -2.30
C SER A 126 -14.79 19.94 -1.30
N ALA A 127 -15.64 19.88 -0.28
CA ALA A 127 -15.73 20.93 0.73
C ALA A 127 -14.46 21.00 1.59
N GLY A 128 -13.89 19.86 1.96
CA GLY A 128 -12.67 19.81 2.74
C GLY A 128 -11.44 20.23 1.95
N LEU A 129 -11.36 19.91 0.66
CA LEU A 129 -10.31 20.43 -0.22
C LEU A 129 -10.35 21.97 -0.33
N ALA A 130 -11.54 22.55 -0.43
CA ALA A 130 -11.70 24.00 -0.44
C ALA A 130 -11.23 24.63 0.89
N ARG A 131 -11.56 24.00 2.03
CA ARG A 131 -11.05 24.43 3.35
C ARG A 131 -9.54 24.27 3.46
N ALA A 132 -8.97 23.19 2.95
CA ALA A 132 -7.54 22.97 2.91
C ALA A 132 -6.82 24.08 2.15
N ALA A 133 -7.33 24.49 0.98
CA ALA A 133 -6.77 25.57 0.19
C ALA A 133 -6.76 26.91 0.96
N VAL A 134 -7.86 27.24 1.64
CA VAL A 134 -7.93 28.43 2.49
C VAL A 134 -6.95 28.35 3.66
N TRP A 135 -6.89 27.21 4.33
CA TRP A 135 -6.00 27.01 5.47
C TRP A 135 -4.52 27.10 5.06
N MET A 136 -4.13 26.52 3.93
CA MET A 136 -2.76 26.60 3.42
C MET A 136 -2.36 28.05 3.13
N ARG A 137 -3.26 28.85 2.54
CA ARG A 137 -3.05 30.30 2.37
C ARG A 137 -2.81 31.01 3.71
N GLN A 138 -3.50 30.60 4.78
CA GLN A 138 -3.29 31.15 6.12
C GLN A 138 -1.94 30.74 6.73
N GLN A 139 -1.34 29.63 6.28
CA GLN A 139 0.01 29.22 6.68
C GLN A 139 1.12 29.96 5.93
N GLY A 140 0.78 30.92 5.06
CA GLY A 140 1.75 31.71 4.28
C GLY A 140 2.11 31.11 2.92
N CYS A 141 1.40 30.06 2.49
CA CYS A 141 1.58 29.49 1.15
C CYS A 141 0.93 30.33 0.03
N GLY A 142 1.35 30.05 -1.21
CA GLY A 142 0.65 30.47 -2.42
C GLY A 142 -0.68 29.73 -2.63
N PRO A 143 -1.41 30.02 -3.72
CA PRO A 143 -2.59 29.25 -4.09
C PRO A 143 -2.22 27.81 -4.45
N ILE A 144 -3.11 26.86 -4.15
CA ILE A 144 -3.03 25.51 -4.73
C ILE A 144 -3.31 25.63 -6.23
N GLU A 145 -2.42 25.07 -7.06
CA GLU A 145 -2.52 25.08 -8.53
C GLU A 145 -3.01 23.75 -9.08
N ALA A 146 -2.66 22.65 -8.41
CA ALA A 146 -3.03 21.29 -8.80
C ALA A 146 -3.28 20.40 -7.59
N VAL A 147 -4.06 19.34 -7.81
CA VAL A 147 -4.35 18.30 -6.82
C VAL A 147 -4.00 16.93 -7.40
N MET A 148 -3.33 16.10 -6.61
CA MET A 148 -3.04 14.71 -6.91
C MET A 148 -3.84 13.79 -5.98
N SER A 149 -4.55 12.81 -6.56
CA SER A 149 -5.26 11.76 -5.84
C SER A 149 -4.88 10.39 -6.41
N ASP A 150 -5.19 9.33 -5.66
CA ASP A 150 -4.91 7.93 -6.01
C ASP A 150 -6.00 7.27 -6.89
N ASN A 151 -6.91 8.07 -7.45
CA ASN A 151 -8.06 7.63 -8.25
C ASN A 151 -9.09 6.80 -7.46
N ALA A 152 -9.20 7.02 -6.15
CA ALA A 152 -10.32 6.52 -5.36
C ALA A 152 -11.67 7.06 -5.88
N GLU A 153 -12.68 6.18 -5.95
CA GLU A 153 -14.06 6.55 -6.29
C GLU A 153 -14.77 7.03 -5.01
N CYS A 154 -15.22 8.30 -5.01
CA CYS A 154 -15.92 8.95 -3.89
C CYS A 154 -17.45 8.99 -4.05
#